data_AF-A0A8E2RS31-F1
#
_entry.id   AF-A0A8E2RS31-F1
#
_cell.length_a   1.000
_cell.length_b   1.000
_cell.length_c   1.000
_cell.angle_alpha   90.00
_cell.angle_beta   90.00
_cell.angle_gamma   90.00
#
_symmetry.space_group_name_H-M   'P 1'
#
loop_
_entity.id
_entity.type
_entity.pdbx_description
1 polymer ?
#
loop_
_entity_poly.entity_id
_entity_poly.type
_entity_poly.pdbx_seq_one_letter_code
_entity_poly.pdbx_strand_id
1 'polypeptide(L)'
;MSVVAAAKPGRLAQAGHWMQRHGALIRGIQWVVVAVYAFLIIVPAITPLPDDSAHLWSNLTLAAEFVFWGIWWPFVLLSMVMLGRVWCGVLCPEGALAEYASRFGRGRAIPRWMRWGGWPFVAFGITTIYGQMVSVYQYPLAVLLVLGGSTAAAIVIGLLYGREKRVWCKYLCPVNGVFGLLARLAPMRYKVDEEAWRRSYKNGEHGHRVIPINCAPLVPLRNMKGAAACHMCGRCSGHRDAIALSWRSPSDEVVNLGAQQANPWDTALILYGLLGVAIGAFHWTVSPWFVQIKQWLAGWLIDHDITWPLETNAPWFLLTHYPDRNDVFSWLDGGLIVSYIVGTGLVYGTALLVLLAGATLMLGRFDRVRLHHLAQALIPIAGAGVFLGLSATTLSLLRAEHVPLGWAADVRIAILVGANAWSAWLAWKVTGRYATWPRRLAAFAWFAAALAVIDSAWWLMFWGF
;
A
#
# COMPACT_ATOMS: atom_id res chain seq x y z
N MET A 1 25.37 -44.22 -11.61
CA MET A 1 25.03 -42.79 -11.46
C MET A 1 23.79 -42.51 -12.29
N SER A 2 22.60 -42.66 -11.69
CA SER A 2 21.34 -42.29 -12.32
C SER A 2 21.20 -40.78 -12.27
N VAL A 3 21.46 -40.12 -13.40
CA VAL A 3 21.09 -38.72 -13.62
C VAL A 3 19.56 -38.69 -13.57
N VAL A 4 19.00 -38.32 -12.41
CA VAL A 4 17.58 -38.04 -12.29
C VAL A 4 17.30 -36.91 -13.27
N ALA A 5 16.64 -37.23 -14.38
CA ALA A 5 16.22 -36.27 -15.39
C ALA A 5 15.44 -35.16 -14.66
N ALA A 6 16.00 -33.94 -14.65
CA ALA A 6 15.34 -32.80 -14.04
C ALA A 6 13.96 -32.64 -14.70
N ALA A 7 12.90 -32.78 -13.90
CA ALA A 7 11.54 -32.60 -14.38
C ALA A 7 11.43 -31.25 -15.09
N LYS A 8 10.86 -31.22 -16.31
CA LYS A 8 10.75 -29.98 -17.08
C LYS A 8 10.06 -28.91 -16.22
N PRO A 9 10.65 -27.72 -16.07
CA PRO A 9 10.06 -26.67 -15.25
C PRO A 9 8.69 -26.30 -15.81
N GLY A 10 7.68 -26.20 -14.94
CA GLY A 10 6.33 -25.79 -15.32
C GLY A 10 6.33 -24.40 -15.97
N ARG A 11 5.27 -24.06 -16.73
CA ARG A 11 5.17 -22.78 -17.48
C ARG A 11 5.45 -21.54 -16.62
N LEU A 12 4.98 -21.52 -15.37
CA LEU A 12 5.26 -20.42 -14.43
C LEU A 12 6.73 -20.36 -14.01
N ALA A 13 7.37 -21.51 -13.74
CA ALA A 13 8.79 -21.55 -13.45
C ALA A 13 9.60 -21.01 -14.63
N GLN A 14 9.23 -21.37 -15.86
CA GLN A 14 9.84 -20.84 -17.08
C GLN A 14 9.70 -19.31 -17.19
N ALA A 15 8.55 -18.74 -16.83
CA ALA A 15 8.39 -17.29 -16.77
C ALA A 15 9.35 -16.65 -15.75
N GLY A 16 9.51 -17.26 -14.57
CA GLY A 16 10.51 -16.84 -13.59
C GLY A 16 11.95 -16.88 -14.11
N HIS A 17 12.33 -17.97 -14.81
CA HIS A 17 13.64 -18.09 -15.45
C HIS A 17 13.81 -17.11 -16.62
N TRP A 18 12.73 -16.80 -17.35
CA TRP A 18 12.75 -15.78 -18.39
C TRP A 18 13.06 -14.41 -17.80
N MET A 19 12.42 -14.03 -16.69
CA MET A 19 12.71 -12.77 -15.99
C MET A 19 14.15 -12.71 -15.50
N GLN A 20 14.68 -13.82 -14.96
CA GLN A 20 16.06 -13.91 -14.50
C GLN A 20 17.07 -13.71 -15.65
N ARG A 21 16.85 -14.37 -16.80
CA ARG A 21 17.70 -14.24 -17.99
C ARG A 21 17.61 -12.87 -18.66
N HIS A 22 16.42 -12.28 -18.70
CA HIS A 22 16.16 -10.97 -19.33
C HIS A 22 16.28 -9.81 -18.33
N GLY A 23 17.13 -9.93 -17.30
CA GLY A 23 17.33 -8.88 -16.32
C GLY A 23 17.81 -7.55 -16.91
N ALA A 24 18.49 -7.56 -18.07
CA ALA A 24 18.87 -6.34 -18.79
C ALA A 24 17.66 -5.61 -19.38
N LEU A 25 16.72 -6.34 -20.00
CA LEU A 25 15.46 -5.80 -20.50
C LEU A 25 14.63 -5.18 -19.37
N ILE A 26 14.54 -5.87 -18.22
CA ILE A 26 13.85 -5.35 -17.03
C ILE A 26 14.46 -4.03 -16.58
N ARG A 27 15.79 -3.91 -16.56
CA ARG A 27 16.46 -2.64 -16.23
C ARG A 27 16.19 -1.54 -17.27
N GLY A 28 16.10 -1.89 -18.55
CA GLY A 28 15.69 -0.96 -19.61
C GLY A 28 14.28 -0.41 -19.36
N ILE A 29 13.32 -1.30 -19.08
CA ILE A 29 11.94 -0.93 -18.73
C ILE A 29 11.92 -0.02 -17.48
N GLN A 30 12.69 -0.36 -16.44
CA GLN A 30 12.80 0.48 -15.24
C GLN A 30 13.21 1.91 -15.57
N TRP A 31 14.20 2.11 -16.43
CA TRP A 31 14.66 3.45 -16.81
C TRP A 31 13.67 4.20 -17.68
N VAL A 32 12.96 3.52 -18.58
CA VAL A 32 11.84 4.12 -19.33
C VAL A 32 10.77 4.61 -18.36
N VAL A 33 10.38 3.81 -17.37
CA VAL A 33 9.38 4.19 -16.38
C VAL A 33 9.89 5.34 -15.49
N VAL A 34 11.17 5.36 -15.12
CA VAL A 34 11.79 6.49 -14.40
C VAL A 34 11.72 7.77 -15.24
N ALA A 35 12.00 7.71 -16.55
CA ALA A 35 11.92 8.87 -17.43
C ALA A 35 10.48 9.39 -17.56
N VAL A 36 9.51 8.51 -17.75
CA VAL A 36 8.07 8.87 -17.78
C VAL A 36 7.64 9.49 -16.44
N TYR A 37 8.02 8.87 -15.33
CA TYR A 37 7.73 9.37 -13.98
C TYR A 37 8.33 10.76 -13.74
N ALA A 38 9.60 10.96 -14.10
CA ALA A 38 10.27 12.25 -13.98
C ALA A 38 9.59 13.33 -14.84
N PHE A 39 9.23 12.99 -16.07
CA PHE A 39 8.51 13.89 -16.98
C PHE A 39 7.15 14.31 -16.39
N LEU A 40 6.35 13.35 -15.92
CA LEU A 40 5.01 13.62 -15.38
C LEU A 40 5.01 14.40 -14.05
N ILE A 41 6.13 14.46 -13.32
CA ILE A 41 6.23 15.23 -12.09
C ILE A 41 6.87 16.60 -12.34
N ILE A 42 7.95 16.64 -13.12
CA ILE A 42 8.73 17.87 -13.30
C ILE A 42 8.01 18.83 -14.25
N VAL A 43 7.47 18.34 -15.37
CA VAL A 43 6.88 19.23 -16.39
C VAL A 43 5.62 19.92 -15.86
N PRO A 44 4.64 19.23 -15.26
CA PRO A 44 3.48 19.91 -14.67
C PRO A 44 3.81 20.91 -13.58
N ALA A 45 4.93 20.73 -12.87
CA ALA A 45 5.37 21.62 -11.80
C ALA A 45 5.97 22.95 -12.30
N ILE A 46 6.44 22.99 -13.54
CA ILE A 46 7.00 24.21 -14.17
C ILE A 46 6.05 24.85 -15.19
N THR A 47 5.00 24.15 -15.60
CA THR A 47 3.93 24.71 -16.44
C THR A 47 2.92 25.49 -15.60
N PRO A 48 2.32 26.55 -16.15
CA PRO A 48 1.24 27.25 -15.47
C PRO A 48 0.06 26.30 -15.20
N LEU A 49 -0.70 26.61 -14.14
CA LEU A 49 -1.88 25.86 -13.78
C LEU A 49 -2.94 25.94 -14.90
N PRO A 50 -3.76 24.88 -15.11
CA PRO A 50 -4.83 24.90 -16.09
C PRO A 50 -5.89 25.97 -15.76
N ASP A 51 -6.40 26.65 -16.79
CA ASP A 51 -7.64 27.42 -16.70
C ASP A 51 -8.86 26.50 -16.60
N ASP A 52 -10.01 27.02 -16.14
CA ASP A 52 -11.24 26.23 -15.91
C ASP A 52 -11.87 25.62 -17.17
N SER A 53 -11.42 26.04 -18.36
CA SER A 53 -11.83 25.50 -19.66
C SER A 53 -10.89 24.42 -20.21
N ALA A 54 -9.84 24.06 -19.46
CA ALA A 54 -8.87 23.06 -19.86
C ALA A 54 -9.43 21.64 -19.76
N HIS A 55 -9.19 20.84 -20.79
CA HIS A 55 -9.58 19.44 -20.86
C HIS A 55 -8.35 18.54 -20.66
N LEU A 56 -8.59 17.27 -20.28
CA LEU A 56 -7.57 16.22 -20.15
C LEU A 56 -6.68 16.09 -21.40
N TRP A 57 -7.25 16.34 -22.58
CA TRP A 57 -6.55 16.20 -23.86
C TRP A 57 -5.78 17.45 -24.28
N SER A 58 -6.10 18.62 -23.69
CA SER A 58 -5.48 19.89 -24.05
C SER A 58 -4.46 20.39 -23.02
N ASN A 59 -4.50 19.87 -21.78
CA ASN A 59 -3.60 20.30 -20.71
C ASN A 59 -2.81 19.14 -20.10
N LEU A 60 -1.48 19.26 -20.15
CA LEU A 60 -0.55 18.24 -19.66
C LEU A 60 -0.65 18.01 -18.15
N THR A 61 -0.99 19.04 -17.35
CA THR A 61 -1.13 18.92 -15.90
C THR A 61 -2.32 18.05 -15.52
N LEU A 62 -3.48 18.29 -16.15
CA LEU A 62 -4.68 17.45 -15.97
C LEU A 62 -4.45 16.03 -16.49
N ALA A 63 -3.78 15.90 -17.64
CA ALA A 63 -3.40 14.59 -18.17
C ALA A 63 -2.48 13.83 -17.20
N ALA A 64 -1.49 14.50 -16.61
CA ALA A 64 -0.58 13.91 -15.64
C ALA A 64 -1.30 13.49 -14.35
N GLU A 65 -2.22 14.31 -13.85
CA GLU A 65 -3.08 13.99 -12.70
C GLU A 65 -3.90 12.71 -12.98
N PHE A 66 -4.55 12.64 -14.14
CA PHE A 66 -5.30 11.46 -14.56
C PHE A 66 -4.42 10.22 -14.73
N VAL A 67 -3.21 10.36 -15.29
CA VAL A 67 -2.27 9.24 -15.42
C VAL A 67 -1.82 8.74 -14.05
N PHE A 68 -1.49 9.63 -13.11
CA PHE A 68 -1.03 9.24 -11.76
C PHE A 68 -2.15 8.64 -10.91
N TRP A 69 -3.25 9.36 -10.74
CA TRP A 69 -4.30 8.94 -9.81
C TRP A 69 -5.31 8.01 -10.48
N GLY A 70 -5.54 8.17 -11.78
CA GLY A 70 -6.48 7.37 -12.57
C GLY A 70 -5.96 6.03 -13.04
N ILE A 71 -4.74 5.97 -13.56
CA ILE A 71 -4.20 4.74 -14.15
C ILE A 71 -3.16 4.11 -13.24
N TRP A 72 -2.17 4.90 -12.81
CA TRP A 72 -0.98 4.39 -12.14
C TRP A 72 -1.28 3.75 -10.79
N TRP A 73 -1.97 4.44 -9.87
CA TRP A 73 -2.29 3.90 -8.55
C TRP A 73 -3.24 2.68 -8.58
N PRO A 74 -4.38 2.71 -9.31
CA PRO A 74 -5.22 1.53 -9.48
C PRO A 74 -4.46 0.33 -10.05
N PHE A 75 -3.61 0.56 -11.05
CA PHE A 75 -2.77 -0.48 -11.64
C PHE A 75 -1.74 -1.03 -10.64
N VAL A 76 -1.10 -0.16 -9.85
CA VAL A 76 -0.17 -0.56 -8.78
C VAL A 76 -0.87 -1.50 -7.80
N LEU A 77 -2.03 -1.11 -7.26
CA LEU A 77 -2.77 -1.91 -6.27
C LEU A 77 -3.20 -3.27 -6.84
N LEU A 78 -3.75 -3.27 -8.06
CA LEU A 78 -4.17 -4.49 -8.74
C LEU A 78 -2.98 -5.44 -8.96
N SER A 79 -1.83 -4.89 -9.36
CA SER A 79 -0.60 -5.68 -9.55
C SER A 79 -0.14 -6.37 -8.26
N MET A 80 -0.32 -5.73 -7.09
CA MET A 80 0.05 -6.32 -5.79
C MET A 80 -0.80 -7.55 -5.46
N VAL A 81 -2.12 -7.46 -5.71
CA VAL A 81 -3.07 -8.53 -5.40
C VAL A 81 -2.99 -9.66 -6.41
N MET A 82 -2.63 -9.39 -7.67
CA MET A 82 -2.50 -10.43 -8.69
C MET A 82 -1.11 -11.05 -8.74
N LEU A 83 -0.06 -10.23 -8.85
CA LEU A 83 1.29 -10.66 -9.18
C LEU A 83 2.26 -10.54 -7.98
N GLY A 84 1.77 -10.16 -6.81
CA GLY A 84 2.60 -9.81 -5.66
C GLY A 84 3.33 -8.50 -5.92
N ARG A 85 4.47 -8.27 -5.26
CA ARG A 85 5.15 -6.96 -5.34
C ARG A 85 6.01 -6.78 -6.60
N VAL A 86 5.53 -7.28 -7.75
CA VAL A 86 6.21 -7.18 -9.04
C VAL A 86 6.41 -5.72 -9.44
N TRP A 87 5.44 -4.85 -9.14
CA TRP A 87 5.58 -3.42 -9.36
C TRP A 87 6.80 -2.87 -8.62
N CYS A 88 6.95 -3.18 -7.33
CA CYS A 88 8.14 -2.78 -6.56
C CYS A 88 9.44 -3.29 -7.19
N GLY A 89 9.45 -4.50 -7.76
CA GLY A 89 10.64 -5.09 -8.37
C GLY A 89 10.98 -4.61 -9.78
N VAL A 90 9.96 -4.31 -10.60
CA VAL A 90 10.07 -4.14 -12.06
C VAL A 90 9.71 -2.73 -12.53
N LEU A 91 8.70 -2.09 -11.93
CA LEU A 91 8.11 -0.84 -12.45
C LEU A 91 8.29 0.36 -11.53
N CYS A 92 8.58 0.16 -10.24
CA CYS A 92 8.67 1.24 -9.27
C CYS A 92 9.89 2.15 -9.53
N PRO A 93 9.68 3.44 -9.87
CA PRO A 93 10.76 4.37 -10.21
C PRO A 93 11.65 4.67 -9.00
N GLU A 94 11.04 4.94 -7.83
CA GLU A 94 11.78 5.12 -6.57
C GLU A 94 12.69 3.91 -6.26
N GLY A 95 12.18 2.70 -6.48
CA GLY A 95 12.95 1.47 -6.23
C GLY A 95 14.11 1.29 -7.20
N ALA A 96 13.96 1.70 -8.45
CA ALA A 96 15.02 1.68 -9.45
C ALA A 96 16.10 2.72 -9.15
N LEU A 97 15.71 3.95 -8.83
CA LEU A 97 16.61 5.05 -8.46
C LEU A 97 17.38 4.74 -7.18
N ALA A 98 16.70 4.26 -6.13
CA ALA A 98 17.34 3.87 -4.88
C ALA A 98 18.33 2.71 -5.08
N GLU A 99 18.00 1.73 -5.93
CA GLU A 99 18.92 0.64 -6.26
C GLU A 99 20.13 1.14 -7.04
N TYR A 100 19.94 1.99 -8.04
CA TYR A 100 21.04 2.56 -8.82
C TYR A 100 21.97 3.38 -7.92
N ALA A 101 21.41 4.26 -7.09
CA ALA A 101 22.13 5.02 -6.08
C ALA A 101 22.90 4.13 -5.11
N SER A 102 22.31 3.00 -4.69
CA SER A 102 22.94 2.07 -3.75
C SER A 102 24.22 1.39 -4.27
N ARG A 103 24.50 1.43 -5.58
CA ARG A 103 25.76 0.94 -6.15
C ARG A 103 26.95 1.84 -5.80
N PHE A 104 26.68 3.14 -5.65
CA PHE A 104 27.65 4.14 -5.23
C PHE A 104 27.61 4.38 -3.72
N GLY A 105 26.91 3.51 -2.98
CA GLY A 105 26.63 3.74 -1.59
C GLY A 105 27.83 3.53 -0.67
N ARG A 106 27.98 4.41 0.32
CA ARG A 106 29.04 4.37 1.35
C ARG A 106 28.94 3.14 2.26
N GLY A 107 27.83 2.42 2.21
CA GLY A 107 27.64 1.17 2.93
C GLY A 107 27.71 1.31 4.45
N ARG A 108 27.23 2.42 5.00
CA ARG A 108 27.13 2.62 6.46
C ARG A 108 26.18 1.60 7.07
N ALA A 109 26.40 1.26 8.34
CA ALA A 109 25.50 0.38 9.06
C ALA A 109 24.09 1.01 9.15
N ILE A 110 23.06 0.19 8.92
CA ILE A 110 21.67 0.66 8.98
C ILE A 110 21.33 0.99 10.45
N PRO A 111 20.96 2.25 10.77
CA PRO A 111 20.57 2.66 12.11
C PRO A 111 19.48 1.77 12.70
N ARG A 112 19.49 1.60 14.02
CA ARG A 112 18.46 0.80 14.73
C ARG A 112 17.07 1.42 14.57
N TRP A 113 16.97 2.76 14.59
CA TRP A 113 15.70 3.46 14.43
C TRP A 113 15.03 3.16 13.09
N MET A 114 15.79 3.07 11.99
CA MET A 114 15.24 2.71 10.66
C MET A 114 14.70 1.28 10.59
N ARG A 115 15.20 0.36 11.43
CA ARG A 115 14.78 -1.04 11.45
C ARG A 115 13.55 -1.29 12.31
N TRP A 116 12.97 -0.24 12.89
CA TRP A 116 11.78 -0.36 13.72
C TRP A 116 10.57 -0.83 12.90
N GLY A 117 9.89 -1.89 13.38
CA GLY A 117 8.79 -2.53 12.66
C GLY A 117 7.53 -1.68 12.48
N GLY A 118 7.41 -0.56 13.21
CA GLY A 118 6.28 0.36 13.11
C GLY A 118 6.40 1.41 12.00
N TRP A 119 7.55 1.52 11.33
CA TRP A 119 7.74 2.48 10.25
C TRP A 119 6.69 2.40 9.14
N PRO A 120 6.27 1.23 8.64
CA PRO A 120 5.26 1.17 7.60
C PRO A 120 3.91 1.77 8.02
N PHE A 121 3.53 1.65 9.29
CA PHE A 121 2.31 2.28 9.82
C PHE A 121 2.48 3.79 9.96
N VAL A 122 3.57 4.23 10.59
CA VAL A 122 3.84 5.65 10.83
C VAL A 122 4.07 6.41 9.53
N ALA A 123 4.88 5.89 8.62
CA ALA A 123 5.13 6.51 7.33
C ALA A 123 3.85 6.60 6.49
N PHE A 124 3.04 5.54 6.44
CA PHE A 124 1.73 5.59 5.80
C PHE A 124 0.86 6.70 6.40
N GLY A 125 0.65 6.69 7.72
CA GLY A 125 -0.18 7.71 8.39
C GLY A 125 0.30 9.14 8.18
N ILE A 126 1.60 9.40 8.35
CA ILE A 126 2.19 10.73 8.12
C ILE A 126 2.00 11.16 6.67
N THR A 127 2.31 10.31 5.70
CA THR A 127 2.18 10.68 4.28
C THR A 127 0.73 10.86 3.85
N THR A 128 -0.20 10.09 4.40
CA THR A 128 -1.63 10.28 4.14
C THR A 128 -2.11 11.61 4.69
N ILE A 129 -1.80 11.93 5.95
CA ILE A 129 -2.20 13.21 6.56
C ILE A 129 -1.55 14.38 5.83
N TYR A 130 -0.24 14.29 5.59
CA TYR A 130 0.51 15.34 4.90
C TYR A 130 -0.01 15.56 3.47
N GLY A 131 -0.30 14.49 2.74
CA GLY A 131 -0.88 14.57 1.40
C GLY A 131 -2.22 15.30 1.34
N GLN A 132 -3.06 15.17 2.38
CA GLN A 132 -4.32 15.92 2.49
C GLN A 132 -4.07 17.39 2.82
N MET A 133 -3.09 17.69 3.67
CA MET A 133 -2.77 19.07 4.07
C MET A 133 -2.26 19.94 2.90
N VAL A 134 -1.55 19.33 1.95
CA VAL A 134 -1.00 20.03 0.77
C VAL A 134 -1.83 19.83 -0.50
N SER A 135 -3.00 19.19 -0.41
CA SER A 135 -3.86 18.87 -1.55
C SER A 135 -3.11 18.16 -2.70
N VAL A 136 -2.37 17.10 -2.37
CA VAL A 136 -1.47 16.37 -3.30
C VAL A 136 -2.17 15.84 -4.55
N TYR A 137 -3.49 15.66 -4.50
CA TYR A 137 -4.27 15.16 -5.63
C TYR A 137 -4.52 16.24 -6.69
N GLN A 138 -4.53 17.52 -6.30
CA GLN A 138 -4.98 18.63 -7.13
C GLN A 138 -3.82 19.46 -7.68
N TYR A 139 -2.69 19.54 -6.96
CA TYR A 139 -1.61 20.48 -7.31
C TYR A 139 -0.29 19.78 -7.69
N PRO A 140 0.31 20.12 -8.85
CA PRO A 140 1.54 19.47 -9.32
C PRO A 140 2.76 19.79 -8.45
N LEU A 141 2.83 20.99 -7.86
CA LEU A 141 3.91 21.33 -6.91
C LEU A 141 3.85 20.47 -5.63
N ALA A 142 2.64 20.19 -5.14
CA ALA A 142 2.45 19.28 -4.01
C ALA A 142 2.82 17.84 -4.38
N VAL A 143 2.48 17.38 -5.60
CA VAL A 143 2.94 16.08 -6.13
C VAL A 143 4.47 16.01 -6.18
N LEU A 144 5.13 17.03 -6.72
CA LEU A 144 6.60 17.12 -6.77
C LEU A 144 7.21 17.11 -5.37
N LEU A 145 6.61 17.83 -4.42
CA LEU A 145 7.08 17.87 -3.04
C LEU A 145 6.99 16.49 -2.36
N VAL A 146 5.84 15.82 -2.45
CA VAL A 146 5.62 14.54 -1.77
C VAL A 146 6.35 13.40 -2.48
N LEU A 147 6.12 13.20 -3.78
CA LEU A 147 6.68 12.09 -4.56
C LEU A 147 8.13 12.36 -5.00
N GLY A 148 8.45 13.60 -5.39
CA GLY A 148 9.84 13.98 -5.67
C GLY A 148 10.68 14.01 -4.41
N GLY A 149 10.12 14.49 -3.29
CA GLY A 149 10.77 14.44 -1.97
C GLY A 149 11.02 13.02 -1.49
N SER A 150 10.05 12.10 -1.60
CA SER A 150 10.26 10.68 -1.27
C SER A 150 11.31 10.04 -2.18
N THR A 151 11.34 10.39 -3.46
CA THR A 151 12.35 9.93 -4.42
C THR A 151 13.75 10.41 -4.06
N ALA A 152 13.91 11.69 -3.74
CA ALA A 152 15.18 12.25 -3.26
C ALA A 152 15.63 11.56 -1.97
N ALA A 153 14.73 11.37 -1.00
CA ALA A 153 15.03 10.62 0.22
C ALA A 153 15.45 9.18 -0.08
N ALA A 154 14.79 8.51 -1.02
CA ALA A 154 15.13 7.15 -1.46
C ALA A 154 16.56 7.07 -2.04
N ILE A 155 16.96 8.06 -2.86
CA ILE A 155 18.30 8.18 -3.43
C ILE A 155 19.33 8.40 -2.31
N VAL A 156 19.08 9.36 -1.40
CA VAL A 156 19.99 9.67 -0.28
C VAL A 156 20.20 8.45 0.62
N ILE A 157 19.12 7.76 1.00
CA ILE A 157 19.20 6.54 1.80
C ILE A 157 19.93 5.42 1.05
N GLY A 158 19.74 5.31 -0.26
CA GLY A 158 20.52 4.44 -1.15
C GLY A 158 22.02 4.75 -1.10
N LEU A 159 22.41 6.02 -1.23
CA LEU A 159 23.81 6.46 -1.20
C LEU A 159 24.47 6.30 0.18
N LEU A 160 23.73 6.47 1.28
CA LEU A 160 24.30 6.39 2.62
C LEU A 160 24.42 4.95 3.12
N TYR A 161 23.37 4.14 2.93
CA TYR A 161 23.21 2.84 3.57
C TYR A 161 23.09 1.67 2.58
N GLY A 162 22.87 1.95 1.31
CA GLY A 162 22.79 0.94 0.27
C GLY A 162 24.15 0.35 -0.06
N ARG A 163 24.25 -0.99 -0.15
CA ARG A 163 25.38 -1.73 -0.74
C ARG A 163 24.81 -2.62 -1.84
N GLU A 164 24.31 -2.01 -2.90
CA GLU A 164 23.48 -2.66 -3.93
C GLU A 164 22.15 -3.25 -3.39
N LYS A 165 21.62 -2.66 -2.31
CA LYS A 165 20.40 -3.10 -1.62
C LYS A 165 19.38 -1.98 -1.55
N ARG A 166 18.10 -2.33 -1.63
CA ARG A 166 16.97 -1.41 -1.55
C ARG A 166 16.54 -1.19 -0.09
N VAL A 167 17.38 -0.47 0.67
CA VAL A 167 17.15 -0.18 2.09
C VAL A 167 15.89 0.69 2.28
N TRP A 168 15.71 1.73 1.45
CA TRP A 168 14.52 2.59 1.45
C TRP A 168 13.23 1.77 1.33
N CYS A 169 13.14 0.96 0.27
CA CYS A 169 11.93 0.17 -0.01
C CYS A 169 11.60 -0.83 1.10
N LYS A 170 12.60 -1.33 1.84
CA LYS A 170 12.40 -2.30 2.92
C LYS A 170 11.88 -1.64 4.21
N TYR A 171 12.36 -0.44 4.53
CA TYR A 171 12.21 0.13 5.87
C TYR A 171 11.42 1.44 5.92
N LEU A 172 11.59 2.33 4.94
CA LEU A 172 11.09 3.72 5.02
C LEU A 172 10.03 4.06 3.99
N CYS A 173 9.91 3.29 2.90
CA CYS A 173 8.90 3.53 1.89
C CYS A 173 7.48 3.50 2.51
N PRO A 174 6.70 4.60 2.41
CA PRO A 174 5.41 4.73 3.10
C PRO A 174 4.40 3.63 2.75
N VAL A 175 4.45 3.17 1.49
CA VAL A 175 3.53 2.15 0.97
C VAL A 175 4.05 0.72 1.09
N ASN A 176 5.26 0.51 1.63
CA ASN A 176 5.85 -0.83 1.75
C ASN A 176 4.97 -1.77 2.58
N GLY A 177 4.40 -1.28 3.68
CA GLY A 177 3.51 -2.07 4.53
C GLY A 177 2.24 -2.47 3.80
N VAL A 178 1.58 -1.51 3.15
CA VAL A 178 0.33 -1.74 2.40
C VAL A 178 0.55 -2.74 1.27
N PHE A 179 1.61 -2.56 0.47
CA PHE A 179 1.94 -3.50 -0.60
C PHE A 179 2.34 -4.88 -0.08
N GLY A 180 3.00 -4.94 1.09
CA GLY A 180 3.31 -6.20 1.78
C GLY A 180 2.06 -6.96 2.19
N LEU A 181 1.04 -6.25 2.71
CA LEU A 181 -0.25 -6.83 3.08
C LEU A 181 -1.01 -7.34 1.85
N LEU A 182 -1.16 -6.51 0.81
CA LEU A 182 -1.85 -6.89 -0.41
C LEU A 182 -1.17 -8.07 -1.13
N ALA A 183 0.16 -8.12 -1.11
CA ALA A 183 0.91 -9.24 -1.69
C ALA A 183 0.67 -10.58 -0.99
N ARG A 184 0.11 -10.62 0.23
CA ARG A 184 -0.32 -11.89 0.86
C ARG A 184 -1.45 -12.55 0.10
N LEU A 185 -2.28 -11.75 -0.56
CA LEU A 185 -3.37 -12.22 -1.41
C LEU A 185 -2.88 -12.68 -2.79
N ALA A 186 -1.64 -12.39 -3.17
CA ALA A 186 -1.12 -12.72 -4.47
C ALA A 186 -1.04 -14.23 -4.72
N PRO A 187 -1.67 -14.74 -5.79
CA PRO A 187 -1.51 -16.13 -6.15
C PRO A 187 -0.16 -16.46 -6.80
N MET A 188 0.54 -15.50 -7.42
CA MET A 188 1.92 -15.70 -7.88
C MET A 188 2.92 -15.51 -6.74
N ARG A 189 3.81 -16.50 -6.51
CA ARG A 189 4.95 -16.35 -5.59
C ARG A 189 6.18 -17.13 -6.03
N TYR A 190 7.35 -16.65 -5.63
CA TYR A 190 8.55 -17.50 -5.61
C TYR A 190 8.48 -18.45 -4.42
N LYS A 191 8.44 -19.76 -4.70
CA LYS A 191 8.48 -20.82 -3.68
C LYS A 191 9.89 -21.34 -3.58
N VAL A 192 10.31 -21.64 -2.35
CA VAL A 192 11.58 -22.28 -2.05
C VAL A 192 11.33 -23.73 -1.65
N ASP A 193 12.03 -24.64 -2.32
CA ASP A 193 12.14 -26.05 -1.96
C ASP A 193 13.30 -26.21 -0.97
N GLU A 194 12.96 -26.43 0.30
CA GLU A 194 13.94 -26.59 1.38
C GLU A 194 14.81 -27.86 1.21
N GLU A 195 14.30 -28.89 0.54
CA GLU A 195 15.07 -30.10 0.25
C GLU A 195 16.08 -29.87 -0.86
N ALA A 196 15.64 -29.25 -1.96
CA ALA A 196 16.54 -28.82 -3.04
C ALA A 196 17.64 -27.90 -2.51
N TRP A 197 17.26 -26.94 -1.65
CA TRP A 197 18.20 -26.06 -0.98
C TRP A 197 19.22 -26.83 -0.15
N ARG A 198 18.79 -27.83 0.64
CA ARG A 198 19.69 -28.68 1.44
C ARG A 198 20.62 -29.53 0.56
N ARG A 199 20.12 -30.09 -0.54
CA ARG A 199 20.93 -30.86 -1.50
C ARG A 199 22.06 -30.04 -2.11
N SER A 200 21.81 -28.76 -2.41
CA SER A 200 22.82 -27.86 -3.00
C SER A 200 24.05 -27.64 -2.09
N TYR A 201 23.95 -27.83 -0.77
CA TYR A 201 25.12 -27.75 0.11
C TYR A 201 26.10 -28.91 -0.08
N LYS A 202 25.60 -30.10 -0.46
CA LYS A 202 26.43 -31.29 -0.67
C LYS A 202 26.90 -31.41 -2.12
N ASN A 203 26.02 -31.13 -3.07
CA ASN A 203 26.25 -31.44 -4.49
C ASN A 203 26.63 -30.22 -5.34
N GLY A 204 26.65 -29.01 -4.76
CA GLY A 204 26.76 -27.77 -5.53
C GLY A 204 25.52 -27.50 -6.38
N GLU A 205 25.64 -26.52 -7.28
CA GLU A 205 24.61 -26.16 -8.28
C GLU A 205 25.18 -26.54 -9.65
N HIS A 206 24.58 -27.54 -10.31
CA HIS A 206 25.07 -28.12 -11.58
C HIS A 206 26.58 -28.46 -11.60
N GLY A 207 27.12 -28.99 -10.49
CA GLY A 207 28.54 -29.35 -10.40
C GLY A 207 29.49 -28.17 -10.15
N HIS A 208 28.96 -26.96 -9.94
CA HIS A 208 29.73 -25.77 -9.60
C HIS A 208 29.44 -25.28 -8.18
N ARG A 209 30.38 -24.49 -7.64
CA ARG A 209 30.17 -23.81 -6.35
C ARG A 209 29.00 -22.84 -6.47
N VAL A 210 28.07 -22.92 -5.53
CA VAL A 210 26.89 -22.05 -5.49
C VAL A 210 27.31 -20.58 -5.41
N ILE A 211 26.96 -19.78 -6.42
CA ILE A 211 27.26 -18.35 -6.47
C ILE A 211 26.15 -17.60 -5.71
N PRO A 212 26.49 -16.78 -4.70
CA PRO A 212 25.48 -16.04 -3.96
C PRO A 212 24.82 -14.98 -4.84
N ILE A 213 23.50 -14.91 -4.77
CA ILE A 213 22.71 -13.92 -5.50
C ILE A 213 22.38 -12.70 -4.64
N ASN A 214 22.43 -11.53 -5.26
CA ASN A 214 22.01 -10.29 -4.63
C ASN A 214 20.46 -10.17 -4.62
N CYS A 215 19.84 -10.52 -3.49
CA CYS A 215 18.44 -10.16 -3.22
C CYS A 215 18.34 -8.67 -2.84
N ALA A 216 17.82 -7.85 -3.76
CA ALA A 216 17.67 -6.40 -3.59
C ALA A 216 16.92 -5.98 -2.30
N PRO A 217 15.77 -6.59 -1.93
CA PRO A 217 15.07 -6.28 -0.68
C PRO A 217 15.61 -7.00 0.57
N LEU A 218 16.79 -7.63 0.53
CA LEU A 218 17.39 -8.31 1.69
C LEU A 218 16.45 -9.36 2.32
N VAL A 219 15.79 -10.17 1.49
CA VAL A 219 14.92 -11.27 1.95
C VAL A 219 15.81 -12.48 2.24
N PRO A 220 15.65 -13.14 3.41
CA PRO A 220 16.34 -14.39 3.71
C PRO A 220 15.77 -15.52 2.83
N LEU A 221 16.40 -15.73 1.67
CA LEU A 221 15.89 -16.63 0.63
C LEU A 221 15.61 -18.05 1.13
N ARG A 222 16.49 -18.62 1.97
CA ARG A 222 16.34 -19.99 2.49
C ARG A 222 14.99 -20.25 3.16
N ASN A 223 14.49 -19.30 3.93
CA ASN A 223 13.29 -19.46 4.76
C ASN A 223 12.10 -18.67 4.18
N MET A 224 12.17 -18.27 2.91
CA MET A 224 11.14 -17.47 2.27
C MET A 224 9.88 -18.32 2.01
N LYS A 225 8.82 -18.04 2.79
CA LYS A 225 7.52 -18.73 2.66
C LYS A 225 6.41 -17.83 2.11
N GLY A 226 6.46 -16.53 2.41
CA GLY A 226 5.45 -15.54 2.01
C GLY A 226 5.87 -14.65 0.84
N ALA A 227 4.90 -13.96 0.25
CA ALA A 227 5.14 -12.95 -0.79
C ALA A 227 5.30 -11.54 -0.22
N ALA A 228 4.89 -11.32 1.04
CA ALA A 228 4.89 -10.00 1.69
C ALA A 228 6.27 -9.31 1.75
N ALA A 229 7.37 -10.07 1.76
CA ALA A 229 8.74 -9.52 1.78
C ALA A 229 9.43 -9.56 0.40
N CYS A 230 8.95 -10.37 -0.55
CA CYS A 230 9.55 -10.50 -1.88
C CYS A 230 9.11 -9.35 -2.81
N HIS A 231 10.02 -8.81 -3.62
CA HIS A 231 9.70 -7.82 -4.67
C HIS A 231 9.45 -8.45 -6.05
N MET A 232 9.36 -9.79 -6.13
CA MET A 232 9.05 -10.52 -7.36
C MET A 232 9.92 -10.12 -8.58
N CYS A 233 11.17 -9.73 -8.36
CA CYS A 233 12.08 -9.23 -9.41
C CYS A 233 12.74 -10.33 -10.25
N GLY A 234 12.49 -11.61 -9.94
CA GLY A 234 13.01 -12.75 -10.71
C GLY A 234 14.50 -13.09 -10.59
N ARG A 235 15.35 -12.23 -10.01
CA ARG A 235 16.81 -12.48 -9.88
C ARG A 235 17.17 -13.79 -9.20
N CYS A 236 16.31 -14.28 -8.32
CA CYS A 236 16.53 -15.50 -7.56
C CYS A 236 15.95 -16.77 -8.21
N SER A 237 15.25 -16.65 -9.34
CA SER A 237 14.65 -17.79 -10.02
C SER A 237 15.72 -18.78 -10.49
N GLY A 238 15.54 -20.06 -10.19
CA GLY A 238 16.46 -21.14 -10.52
C GLY A 238 17.64 -21.29 -9.57
N HIS A 239 17.83 -20.39 -8.61
CA HIS A 239 18.95 -20.51 -7.69
C HIS A 239 18.87 -21.81 -6.88
N ARG A 240 19.96 -22.59 -6.91
CA ARG A 240 20.12 -23.91 -6.26
C ARG A 240 19.14 -24.97 -6.74
N ASP A 241 18.53 -24.79 -7.92
CA ASP A 241 17.35 -25.54 -8.37
C ASP A 241 16.19 -25.55 -7.34
N ALA A 242 16.23 -24.61 -6.38
CA ALA A 242 15.39 -24.61 -5.21
C ALA A 242 14.33 -23.51 -5.25
N ILE A 243 14.55 -22.45 -6.02
CA ILE A 243 13.63 -21.32 -6.10
C ILE A 243 12.94 -21.31 -7.47
N ALA A 244 11.62 -21.41 -7.47
CA ALA A 244 10.82 -21.33 -8.70
C ALA A 244 9.58 -20.45 -8.52
N LEU A 245 9.17 -19.77 -9.59
CA LEU A 245 7.88 -19.09 -9.62
C LEU A 245 6.77 -20.15 -9.66
N SER A 246 5.81 -20.02 -8.74
CA SER A 246 4.76 -20.99 -8.49
C SER A 246 3.43 -20.30 -8.25
N TRP A 247 2.36 -21.04 -8.49
CA TRP A 247 1.00 -20.63 -8.14
C TRP A 247 0.63 -21.12 -6.74
N ARG A 248 -0.20 -20.34 -6.05
CA ARG A 248 -0.89 -20.74 -4.82
C ARG A 248 -2.28 -20.14 -4.81
N SER A 249 -3.14 -20.67 -3.94
CA SER A 249 -4.43 -20.02 -3.66
C SER A 249 -4.19 -18.64 -3.02
N PRO A 250 -4.95 -17.59 -3.41
CA PRO A 250 -4.90 -16.27 -2.77
C PRO A 250 -5.09 -16.27 -1.24
N SER A 251 -5.68 -17.33 -0.69
CA SER A 251 -5.90 -17.48 0.75
C SER A 251 -4.77 -18.19 1.49
N ASP A 252 -3.88 -18.86 0.78
CA ASP A 252 -2.92 -19.79 1.37
C ASP A 252 -2.00 -19.09 2.37
N GLU A 253 -1.47 -17.90 2.03
CA GLU A 253 -0.60 -17.15 2.95
C GLU A 253 -1.37 -16.69 4.19
N VAL A 254 -2.53 -16.06 4.00
CA VAL A 254 -3.32 -15.53 5.11
C VAL A 254 -3.75 -16.66 6.05
N VAL A 255 -4.27 -17.78 5.55
CA VAL A 255 -4.84 -18.85 6.37
C VAL A 255 -3.77 -19.77 6.98
N ASN A 256 -2.70 -20.06 6.24
CA ASN A 256 -1.74 -21.12 6.62
C ASN A 256 -0.45 -20.56 7.21
N LEU A 257 -0.05 -19.34 6.81
CA LEU A 257 1.17 -18.68 7.28
C LEU A 257 0.87 -17.50 8.22
N GLY A 258 -0.36 -16.99 8.23
CA GLY A 258 -0.75 -15.79 8.97
C GLY A 258 -0.48 -15.86 10.48
N ALA A 259 -0.62 -17.03 11.10
CA ALA A 259 -0.30 -17.23 12.52
C ALA A 259 1.20 -17.11 12.82
N GLN A 260 2.07 -17.63 11.95
CA GLN A 260 3.53 -17.57 12.11
C GLN A 260 4.09 -16.19 11.74
N GLN A 261 3.38 -15.46 10.88
CA GLN A 261 3.72 -14.11 10.42
C GLN A 261 2.89 -13.03 11.15
N ALA A 262 2.25 -13.39 12.27
CA ALA A 262 1.44 -12.49 13.06
C ALA A 262 2.29 -11.35 13.64
N ASN A 263 1.98 -10.12 13.24
CA ASN A 263 2.72 -8.93 13.66
C ASN A 263 1.73 -7.84 14.13
N PRO A 264 1.92 -7.25 15.33
CA PRO A 264 1.08 -6.15 15.80
C PRO A 264 1.09 -4.94 14.88
N TRP A 265 2.21 -4.64 14.21
CA TRP A 265 2.30 -3.49 13.29
C TRP A 265 1.49 -3.69 12.02
N ASP A 266 1.37 -4.92 11.54
CA ASP A 266 0.48 -5.24 10.42
C ASP A 266 -0.99 -5.06 10.84
N THR A 267 -1.33 -5.45 12.07
CA THR A 267 -2.68 -5.21 12.61
C THR A 267 -2.96 -3.72 12.78
N ALA A 268 -2.00 -2.95 13.29
CA ALA A 268 -2.13 -1.49 13.41
C ALA A 268 -2.31 -0.86 12.02
N LEU A 269 -1.54 -1.28 11.03
CA LEU A 269 -1.67 -0.79 9.65
C LEU A 269 -3.02 -1.16 9.02
N ILE A 270 -3.55 -2.37 9.24
CA ILE A 270 -4.87 -2.74 8.73
C ILE A 270 -5.97 -1.92 9.41
N LEU A 271 -6.02 -1.92 10.74
CA LEU A 271 -7.14 -1.35 11.50
C LEU A 271 -7.10 0.17 11.58
N TYR A 272 -5.97 0.74 11.97
CA TYR A 272 -5.82 2.19 12.17
C TYR A 272 -5.31 2.89 10.91
N GLY A 273 -4.50 2.22 10.09
CA GLY A 273 -3.98 2.80 8.85
C GLY A 273 -5.02 2.78 7.74
N LEU A 274 -5.31 1.60 7.20
CA LEU A 274 -6.15 1.42 6.01
C LEU A 274 -7.64 1.58 6.30
N LEU A 275 -8.13 1.00 7.39
CA LEU A 275 -9.55 1.06 7.78
C LEU A 275 -9.86 2.22 8.74
N GLY A 276 -8.89 3.10 8.99
CA GLY A 276 -9.03 4.23 9.90
C GLY A 276 -8.59 5.53 9.24
N VAL A 277 -7.28 5.80 9.25
CA VAL A 277 -6.66 7.02 8.71
C VAL A 277 -6.99 7.21 7.22
N ALA A 278 -6.91 6.16 6.40
CA ALA A 278 -7.23 6.29 4.98
C ALA A 278 -8.72 6.61 4.75
N ILE A 279 -9.62 5.97 5.52
CA ILE A 279 -11.05 6.29 5.48
C ILE A 279 -11.28 7.75 5.90
N GLY A 280 -10.68 8.20 7.01
CA GLY A 280 -10.77 9.59 7.46
C GLY A 280 -10.26 10.59 6.41
N ALA A 281 -9.17 10.24 5.72
CA ALA A 281 -8.59 11.05 4.65
C ALA A 281 -9.49 11.15 3.41
N PHE A 282 -10.35 10.18 3.14
CA PHE A 282 -11.35 10.27 2.07
C PHE A 282 -12.66 10.90 2.53
N HIS A 283 -13.00 10.77 3.81
CA HIS A 283 -14.30 11.15 4.36
C HIS A 283 -14.39 12.65 4.68
N TRP A 284 -13.28 13.28 5.08
CA TRP A 284 -13.32 14.69 5.53
C TRP A 284 -13.80 15.66 4.44
N THR A 285 -13.46 15.41 3.17
CA THR A 285 -13.84 16.27 2.03
C THR A 285 -15.34 16.27 1.73
N VAL A 286 -16.05 15.20 2.12
CA VAL A 286 -17.49 15.03 1.86
C VAL A 286 -18.33 15.09 3.13
N SER A 287 -17.72 15.23 4.31
CA SER A 287 -18.43 15.11 5.59
C SER A 287 -19.14 16.41 6.00
N PRO A 288 -20.49 16.39 6.15
CA PRO A 288 -21.23 17.53 6.71
C PRO A 288 -20.82 17.84 8.15
N TRP A 289 -20.42 16.82 8.92
CA TRP A 289 -19.95 17.00 10.29
C TRP A 289 -18.67 17.82 10.35
N PHE A 290 -17.74 17.61 9.41
CA PHE A 290 -16.53 18.41 9.32
C PHE A 290 -16.86 19.89 9.09
N VAL A 291 -17.77 20.16 8.15
CA VAL A 291 -18.22 21.53 7.84
C VAL A 291 -18.91 22.18 9.05
N GLN A 292 -19.79 21.47 9.74
CA GLN A 292 -20.47 21.97 10.94
C GLN A 292 -19.51 22.28 12.08
N ILE A 293 -18.55 21.38 12.36
CA ILE A 293 -17.53 21.59 13.39
C ILE A 293 -16.66 22.80 13.03
N LYS A 294 -16.25 22.92 11.77
CA LYS A 294 -15.48 24.08 11.28
C LYS A 294 -16.24 25.38 11.48
N GLN A 295 -17.50 25.45 11.05
CA GLN A 295 -18.34 26.65 11.18
C GLN A 295 -18.56 27.03 12.64
N TRP A 296 -18.84 26.05 13.50
CA TRP A 296 -19.02 26.27 14.93
C TRP A 296 -17.75 26.78 15.61
N LEU A 297 -16.60 26.15 15.35
CA LEU A 297 -15.32 26.60 15.91
C LEU A 297 -14.89 27.97 15.39
N ALA A 298 -15.11 28.25 14.10
CA ALA A 298 -14.81 29.56 13.54
C ALA A 298 -15.66 30.65 14.20
N GLY A 299 -16.97 30.41 14.39
CA GLY A 299 -17.85 31.32 15.12
C GLY A 299 -17.38 31.53 16.56
N TRP A 300 -17.10 30.44 17.28
CA TRP A 300 -16.60 30.52 18.65
C TRP A 300 -15.29 31.31 18.76
N LEU A 301 -14.34 31.11 17.84
CA LEU A 301 -13.08 31.85 17.83
C LEU A 301 -13.28 33.35 17.60
N ILE A 302 -14.19 33.71 16.71
CA ILE A 302 -14.56 35.11 16.42
C ILE A 302 -15.23 35.74 17.64
N ASP A 303 -16.17 35.04 18.28
CA ASP A 303 -16.88 35.52 19.48
C ASP A 303 -15.93 35.75 20.67
N HIS A 304 -14.75 35.11 20.66
CA HIS A 304 -13.71 35.25 21.67
C HIS A 304 -12.54 36.16 21.24
N ASP A 305 -12.65 36.89 20.12
CA ASP A 305 -11.61 37.77 19.56
C ASP A 305 -10.28 37.05 19.25
N ILE A 306 -10.32 35.75 18.95
CA ILE A 306 -9.14 34.93 18.60
C ILE A 306 -9.06 34.74 17.09
N THR A 307 -8.29 35.57 16.39
CA THR A 307 -8.23 35.57 14.91
C THR A 307 -7.07 34.77 14.31
N TRP A 308 -5.99 34.54 15.05
CA TRP A 308 -4.79 33.87 14.53
C TRP A 308 -5.05 32.49 13.88
N PRO A 309 -5.99 31.62 14.37
CA PRO A 309 -6.23 30.33 13.73
C PRO A 309 -6.89 30.46 12.36
N LEU A 310 -7.56 31.58 12.10
CA LEU A 310 -8.25 31.86 10.83
C LEU A 310 -7.30 32.46 9.78
N GLU A 311 -6.10 32.85 10.19
CA GLU A 311 -5.08 33.35 9.26
C GLU A 311 -4.63 32.27 8.28
N THR A 312 -4.38 32.70 7.04
CA THR A 312 -3.96 31.87 5.92
C THR A 312 -2.48 32.06 5.56
N ASN A 313 -1.68 32.54 6.50
CA ASN A 313 -0.25 32.86 6.33
C ASN A 313 0.68 31.62 6.38
N ALA A 314 0.14 30.41 6.44
CA ALA A 314 0.93 29.20 6.39
C ALA A 314 1.61 29.03 5.02
N PRO A 315 2.86 28.53 4.98
CA PRO A 315 3.55 28.31 3.71
C PRO A 315 2.90 27.16 2.93
N TRP A 316 2.90 27.28 1.59
CA TRP A 316 2.26 26.32 0.66
C TRP A 316 2.71 24.86 0.83
N PHE A 317 3.94 24.64 1.31
CA PHE A 317 4.50 23.29 1.54
C PHE A 317 4.00 22.65 2.85
N LEU A 318 3.32 23.41 3.71
CA LEU A 318 2.74 22.93 4.96
C LEU A 318 1.21 22.83 4.85
N LEU A 319 0.56 23.86 4.33
CA LEU A 319 -0.87 23.93 4.09
C LEU A 319 -1.13 24.46 2.67
N THR A 320 -2.15 23.94 2.00
CA THR A 320 -2.58 24.42 0.68
C THR A 320 -2.76 25.94 0.68
N HIS A 321 -2.06 26.62 -0.23
CA HIS A 321 -2.06 28.08 -0.34
C HIS A 321 -2.03 28.52 -1.81
N TYR A 322 -3.18 28.49 -2.47
CA TYR A 322 -3.38 28.92 -3.85
C TYR A 322 -4.48 30.01 -3.92
N PRO A 323 -4.15 31.27 -3.56
CA PRO A 323 -5.12 32.36 -3.51
C PRO A 323 -5.79 32.63 -4.86
N ASP A 324 -5.06 32.47 -5.97
CA ASP A 324 -5.57 32.65 -7.34
C ASP A 324 -6.70 31.66 -7.71
N ARG A 325 -6.86 30.57 -6.95
CA ARG A 325 -7.87 29.53 -7.16
C ARG A 325 -8.89 29.47 -6.03
N ASN A 326 -8.86 30.44 -5.11
CA ASN A 326 -9.67 30.46 -3.89
C ASN A 326 -9.53 29.19 -3.02
N ASP A 327 -8.39 28.51 -3.12
CA ASP A 327 -8.13 27.28 -2.38
C ASP A 327 -6.96 27.51 -1.43
N VAL A 328 -7.30 27.95 -0.22
CA VAL A 328 -6.36 28.33 0.81
C VAL A 328 -6.84 27.79 2.14
N PHE A 329 -5.98 27.06 2.84
CA PHE A 329 -6.24 26.56 4.18
C PHE A 329 -5.73 27.53 5.24
N SER A 330 -6.59 27.78 6.23
CA SER A 330 -6.21 28.44 7.48
C SER A 330 -5.52 27.45 8.44
N TRP A 331 -4.89 27.95 9.51
CA TRP A 331 -4.37 27.09 10.58
C TRP A 331 -5.46 26.23 11.23
N LEU A 332 -6.68 26.78 11.36
CA LEU A 332 -7.86 26.06 11.82
C LEU A 332 -8.20 24.90 10.88
N ASP A 333 -8.17 25.12 9.57
CA ASP A 333 -8.41 24.07 8.58
C ASP A 333 -7.38 22.95 8.69
N GLY A 334 -6.10 23.30 8.75
CA GLY A 334 -5.02 22.34 8.93
C GLY A 334 -5.18 21.51 10.21
N GLY A 335 -5.43 22.17 11.35
CA GLY A 335 -5.67 21.51 12.62
C GLY A 335 -6.91 20.61 12.59
N LEU A 336 -7.99 21.07 11.96
CA LEU A 336 -9.22 20.30 11.84
C LEU A 336 -9.06 19.08 10.95
N ILE A 337 -8.39 19.19 9.81
CA ILE A 337 -8.12 18.06 8.91
C ILE A 337 -7.33 16.99 9.67
N VAL A 338 -6.24 17.38 10.34
CA VAL A 338 -5.42 16.43 11.12
C VAL A 338 -6.25 15.80 12.24
N SER A 339 -6.95 16.61 13.03
CA SER A 339 -7.72 16.11 14.17
C SER A 339 -8.86 15.18 13.73
N TYR A 340 -9.51 15.48 12.61
CA TYR A 340 -10.57 14.67 12.02
C TYR A 340 -10.04 13.33 11.49
N ILE A 341 -8.94 13.33 10.74
CA ILE A 341 -8.34 12.11 10.19
C ILE A 341 -7.85 11.19 11.32
N VAL A 342 -7.14 11.76 12.30
CA VAL A 342 -6.66 11.01 13.47
C VAL A 342 -7.83 10.53 14.32
N GLY A 343 -8.84 11.38 14.57
CA GLY A 343 -10.05 11.03 15.32
C GLY A 343 -10.79 9.87 14.68
N THR A 344 -11.07 9.97 13.37
CA THR A 344 -11.70 8.88 12.59
C THR A 344 -10.87 7.61 12.65
N GLY A 345 -9.54 7.71 12.50
CA GLY A 345 -8.62 6.59 12.62
C GLY A 345 -8.66 5.91 13.98
N LEU A 346 -8.75 6.67 15.06
CA LEU A 346 -8.88 6.14 16.41
C LEU A 346 -10.25 5.51 16.64
N VAL A 347 -11.34 6.15 16.23
CA VAL A 347 -12.70 5.64 16.42
C VAL A 347 -12.90 4.32 15.67
N TYR A 348 -12.66 4.29 14.35
CA TYR A 348 -12.82 3.06 13.57
C TYR A 348 -11.79 2.00 13.96
N GLY A 349 -10.53 2.37 14.14
CA GLY A 349 -9.47 1.45 14.51
C GLY A 349 -9.71 0.77 15.87
N THR A 350 -10.18 1.52 16.87
CA THR A 350 -10.52 0.97 18.20
C THR A 350 -11.79 0.12 18.15
N ALA A 351 -12.84 0.56 17.45
CA ALA A 351 -14.07 -0.22 17.28
C ALA A 351 -13.77 -1.59 16.64
N LEU A 352 -12.99 -1.61 15.55
CA LEU A 352 -12.60 -2.85 14.89
C LEU A 352 -11.70 -3.71 15.78
N LEU A 353 -10.78 -3.12 16.53
CA LEU A 353 -9.94 -3.86 17.47
C LEU A 353 -10.78 -4.53 18.56
N VAL A 354 -11.76 -3.84 19.12
CA VAL A 354 -12.70 -4.38 20.12
C VAL A 354 -13.50 -5.54 19.54
N LEU A 355 -14.03 -5.39 18.32
CA LEU A 355 -14.79 -6.44 17.65
C LEU A 355 -13.93 -7.68 17.37
N LEU A 356 -12.69 -7.51 16.89
CA LEU A 356 -11.76 -8.61 16.67
C LEU A 356 -11.27 -9.24 17.97
N ALA A 357 -11.11 -8.47 19.04
CA ALA A 357 -10.81 -8.98 20.37
C ALA A 357 -11.97 -9.83 20.90
N GLY A 358 -13.22 -9.37 20.74
CA GLY A 358 -14.44 -10.12 21.02
C GLY A 358 -14.49 -11.44 20.24
N ALA A 359 -14.23 -11.39 18.92
CA ALA A 359 -14.14 -12.59 18.08
C ALA A 359 -13.07 -13.57 18.59
N THR A 360 -11.91 -13.06 19.02
CA THR A 360 -10.81 -13.88 19.55
C THR A 360 -11.17 -14.54 20.89
N LEU A 361 -11.90 -13.84 21.77
CA LEU A 361 -12.41 -14.40 23.02
C LEU A 361 -13.44 -15.52 22.78
N MET A 362 -14.26 -15.41 21.72
CA MET A 362 -15.18 -16.48 21.37
C MET A 362 -14.47 -17.76 20.90
N LEU A 363 -13.24 -17.67 20.40
CA LEU A 363 -12.40 -18.82 20.02
C LEU A 363 -11.72 -19.49 21.23
N GLY A 364 -11.92 -19.00 22.45
CA GLY A 364 -11.34 -19.54 23.69
C GLY A 364 -10.53 -18.51 24.47
N ARG A 365 -9.43 -18.93 25.11
CA ARG A 365 -8.57 -17.99 25.85
C ARG A 365 -7.98 -16.94 24.90
N PHE A 366 -7.98 -15.69 25.34
CA PHE A 366 -7.40 -14.59 24.56
C PHE A 366 -5.94 -14.86 24.22
N ASP A 367 -5.61 -14.76 22.94
CA ASP A 367 -4.27 -14.94 22.41
C ASP A 367 -4.02 -13.87 21.33
N ARG A 368 -2.95 -13.11 21.52
CA ARG A 368 -2.56 -12.02 20.59
C ARG A 368 -2.26 -12.56 19.19
N VAL A 369 -1.71 -13.78 19.09
CA VAL A 369 -1.41 -14.39 17.78
C VAL A 369 -2.70 -14.61 16.99
N ARG A 370 -3.78 -15.07 17.65
CA ARG A 370 -5.08 -15.28 17.01
C ARG A 370 -5.70 -13.96 16.57
N LEU A 371 -5.61 -12.91 17.40
CA LEU A 371 -6.07 -11.57 17.06
C LEU A 371 -5.37 -11.06 15.78
N HIS A 372 -4.04 -11.11 15.76
CA HIS A 372 -3.24 -10.64 14.61
C HIS A 372 -3.43 -11.51 13.36
N HIS A 373 -3.73 -12.80 13.52
CA HIS A 373 -4.06 -13.68 12.40
C HIS A 373 -5.46 -13.35 11.85
N LEU A 374 -6.45 -13.12 12.71
CA LEU A 374 -7.80 -12.76 12.29
C LEU A 374 -7.86 -11.38 11.63
N ALA A 375 -7.07 -10.41 12.10
CA ALA A 375 -6.96 -9.09 11.47
C ALA A 375 -6.53 -9.18 9.99
N GLN A 376 -5.70 -10.15 9.62
CA GLN A 376 -5.28 -10.35 8.22
C GLN A 376 -6.43 -10.79 7.30
N ALA A 377 -7.53 -11.30 7.84
CA ALA A 377 -8.72 -11.59 7.04
C ALA A 377 -9.41 -10.33 6.50
N LEU A 378 -9.11 -9.14 7.07
CA LEU A 378 -9.62 -7.85 6.60
C LEU A 378 -8.79 -7.23 5.47
N ILE A 379 -7.68 -7.85 5.04
CA ILE A 379 -6.83 -7.32 3.96
C ILE A 379 -7.62 -7.08 2.65
N PRO A 380 -8.52 -7.98 2.19
CA PRO A 380 -9.26 -7.74 0.95
C PRO A 380 -10.15 -6.49 1.01
N ILE A 381 -10.95 -6.33 2.08
CA ILE A 381 -11.82 -5.15 2.23
C ILE A 381 -11.02 -3.86 2.45
N ALA A 382 -9.91 -3.91 3.20
CA ALA A 382 -9.02 -2.78 3.38
C ALA A 382 -8.37 -2.33 2.05
N GLY A 383 -7.91 -3.30 1.24
CA GLY A 383 -7.34 -3.03 -0.08
C GLY A 383 -8.37 -2.47 -1.07
N ALA A 384 -9.57 -3.07 -1.09
CA ALA A 384 -10.68 -2.59 -1.92
C ALA A 384 -11.10 -1.17 -1.54
N GLY A 385 -11.15 -0.86 -0.24
CA GLY A 385 -11.43 0.48 0.26
C GLY A 385 -10.44 1.52 -0.27
N VAL A 386 -9.13 1.28 -0.13
CA VAL A 386 -8.11 2.20 -0.65
C VAL A 386 -8.21 2.36 -2.17
N PHE A 387 -8.49 1.28 -2.91
CA PHE A 387 -8.70 1.33 -4.36
C PHE A 387 -9.91 2.19 -4.74
N LEU A 388 -11.03 2.05 -4.03
CA LEU A 388 -12.25 2.82 -4.25
C LEU A 388 -12.07 4.30 -3.87
N GLY A 389 -11.36 4.59 -2.77
CA GLY A 389 -11.05 5.95 -2.35
C GLY A 389 -10.16 6.69 -3.35
N LEU A 390 -9.07 6.06 -3.81
CA LEU A 390 -8.18 6.66 -4.82
C LEU A 390 -8.87 6.81 -6.19
N SER A 391 -9.73 5.87 -6.58
CA SER A 391 -10.49 5.99 -7.83
C SER A 391 -11.61 7.04 -7.80
N ALA A 392 -11.95 7.58 -6.62
CA ALA A 392 -12.92 8.67 -6.52
C ALA A 392 -12.44 9.93 -7.24
N THR A 393 -11.15 10.28 -7.15
CA THR A 393 -10.52 11.38 -7.88
C THR A 393 -10.59 11.17 -9.40
N THR A 394 -10.38 9.95 -9.85
CA THR A 394 -10.51 9.60 -11.28
C THR A 394 -11.92 9.82 -11.78
N LEU A 395 -12.91 9.41 -10.98
CA LEU A 395 -14.32 9.55 -11.33
C LEU A 395 -14.75 11.02 -11.31
N SER A 396 -14.19 11.87 -10.44
CA SER A 396 -14.45 13.32 -10.49
C SER A 396 -13.86 13.96 -11.75
N LEU A 397 -12.65 13.58 -12.16
CA LEU A 397 -12.04 14.06 -13.41
C LEU A 397 -12.85 13.62 -14.64
N LEU A 398 -13.28 12.36 -14.70
CA LEU A 398 -14.11 11.87 -15.81
C LEU A 398 -15.50 12.54 -15.85
N ARG A 399 -16.05 12.89 -14.68
CA ARG A 399 -17.31 13.65 -14.61
C ARG A 399 -17.16 15.04 -15.20
N ALA A 400 -16.02 15.71 -14.97
CA ALA A 400 -15.74 17.02 -15.55
C ALA A 400 -15.68 16.97 -17.10
N GLU A 401 -15.26 15.83 -17.66
CA GLU A 401 -15.29 15.56 -19.11
C GLU A 401 -16.66 15.10 -19.64
N HIS A 402 -17.74 15.25 -18.85
CA HIS A 402 -19.10 14.90 -19.23
C HIS A 402 -19.30 13.42 -19.61
N VAL A 403 -18.43 12.52 -19.12
CA VAL A 403 -18.58 11.07 -19.32
C VAL A 403 -19.74 10.55 -18.44
N PRO A 404 -20.67 9.75 -18.97
CA PRO A 404 -21.75 9.18 -18.16
C PRO A 404 -21.19 8.15 -17.15
N LEU A 405 -21.41 8.40 -15.86
CA LEU A 405 -20.88 7.58 -14.75
C LEU A 405 -21.93 6.74 -14.03
N GLY A 406 -23.07 6.43 -14.66
CA GLY A 406 -24.13 5.59 -14.06
C GLY A 406 -23.62 4.22 -13.61
N TRP A 407 -22.66 3.65 -14.34
CA TRP A 407 -22.03 2.35 -14.05
C TRP A 407 -21.11 2.37 -12.81
N ALA A 408 -20.63 3.55 -12.39
CA ALA A 408 -19.61 3.64 -11.35
C ALA A 408 -20.15 3.19 -9.98
N ALA A 409 -21.43 3.47 -9.70
CA ALA A 409 -22.08 3.02 -8.48
C ALA A 409 -22.18 1.49 -8.41
N ASP A 410 -22.61 0.85 -9.50
CA ASP A 410 -22.73 -0.62 -9.58
C ASP A 410 -21.38 -1.30 -9.40
N VAL A 411 -20.32 -0.76 -10.03
CA VAL A 411 -18.96 -1.29 -9.90
C VAL A 411 -18.43 -1.13 -8.47
N ARG A 412 -18.69 0.00 -7.81
CA ARG A 412 -18.32 0.21 -6.39
C ARG A 412 -18.97 -0.83 -5.49
N ILE A 413 -20.28 -1.06 -5.66
CA ILE A 413 -21.03 -2.06 -4.90
C ILE A 413 -20.48 -3.47 -5.17
N ALA A 414 -20.25 -3.82 -6.44
CA ALA A 414 -19.71 -5.13 -6.80
C ALA A 414 -18.34 -5.39 -6.17
N ILE A 415 -17.45 -4.39 -6.16
CA ILE A 415 -16.14 -4.47 -5.52
C ILE A 415 -16.28 -4.65 -4.01
N LEU A 416 -17.11 -3.84 -3.33
CA LEU A 416 -17.33 -3.94 -1.89
C LEU A 416 -17.94 -5.30 -1.49
N VAL A 417 -18.96 -5.76 -2.20
CA VAL A 417 -19.60 -7.07 -1.96
C VAL A 417 -18.59 -8.20 -2.16
N GLY A 418 -17.82 -8.18 -3.26
CA GLY A 418 -16.79 -9.17 -3.53
C GLY A 418 -15.69 -9.19 -2.46
N ALA A 419 -15.23 -8.01 -2.03
CA ALA A 419 -14.21 -7.88 -0.99
C ALA A 419 -14.72 -8.30 0.40
N ASN A 420 -15.98 -8.02 0.72
CA ASN A 420 -16.64 -8.50 1.94
C ASN A 420 -16.79 -10.02 1.94
N ALA A 421 -17.30 -10.61 0.85
CA ALA A 421 -17.42 -12.05 0.70
C ALA A 421 -16.05 -12.75 0.84
N TRP A 422 -15.01 -12.18 0.23
CA TRP A 422 -13.65 -12.70 0.36
C TRP A 422 -13.13 -12.58 1.80
N SER A 423 -13.27 -11.42 2.44
CA SER A 423 -12.83 -11.20 3.83
C SER A 423 -13.55 -12.13 4.80
N ALA A 424 -14.87 -12.28 4.65
CA ALA A 424 -15.69 -13.22 5.42
C ALA A 424 -15.23 -14.67 5.21
N TRP A 425 -14.97 -15.07 3.96
CA TRP A 425 -14.49 -16.42 3.67
C TRP A 425 -13.09 -16.70 4.24
N LEU A 426 -12.19 -15.71 4.22
CA LEU A 426 -10.89 -15.82 4.90
C LEU A 426 -11.07 -15.96 6.41
N ALA A 427 -11.91 -15.13 7.03
CA ALA A 427 -12.20 -15.22 8.46
C ALA A 427 -12.81 -16.57 8.84
N TRP A 428 -13.70 -17.11 8.01
CA TRP A 428 -14.26 -18.45 8.21
C TRP A 428 -13.17 -19.52 8.17
N LYS A 429 -12.22 -19.45 7.24
CA LYS A 429 -11.09 -20.38 7.18
C LYS A 429 -10.12 -20.24 8.36
N VAL A 430 -9.82 -18.99 8.77
CA VAL A 430 -8.93 -18.69 9.89
C VAL A 430 -9.53 -19.17 11.20
N THR A 431 -10.80 -18.87 11.49
CA THR A 431 -11.49 -19.33 12.70
C THR A 431 -11.55 -20.86 12.78
N GLY A 432 -11.73 -21.53 11.64
CA GLY A 432 -11.70 -22.99 11.54
C GLY A 432 -10.35 -23.65 11.89
N ARG A 433 -9.24 -22.88 11.92
CA ARG A 433 -7.94 -23.35 12.42
C ARG A 433 -7.89 -23.46 13.94
N TYR A 434 -8.76 -22.74 14.64
CA TYR A 434 -8.67 -22.55 16.09
C TYR A 434 -9.82 -23.17 16.88
N ALA A 435 -11.02 -23.22 16.29
CA ALA A 435 -12.20 -23.73 16.96
C ALA A 435 -13.15 -24.46 16.00
N THR A 436 -13.89 -25.40 16.56
CA THR A 436 -15.02 -26.06 15.92
C THR A 436 -16.33 -25.37 16.31
N TRP A 437 -17.44 -25.92 15.84
CA TRP A 437 -18.78 -25.51 16.25
C TRP A 437 -19.01 -25.73 17.75
N PRO A 438 -19.73 -24.84 18.48
CA PRO A 438 -20.42 -23.62 18.05
C PRO A 438 -19.58 -22.32 18.17
N ARG A 439 -18.43 -22.37 18.85
CA ARG A 439 -17.55 -21.22 19.11
C ARG A 439 -17.11 -20.49 17.84
N ARG A 440 -16.89 -21.26 16.76
CA ARG A 440 -16.58 -20.72 15.43
C ARG A 440 -17.64 -19.77 14.89
N LEU A 441 -18.93 -20.09 15.07
CA LEU A 441 -20.02 -19.20 14.64
C LEU A 441 -20.04 -17.91 15.43
N ALA A 442 -19.89 -17.99 16.76
CA ALA A 442 -19.87 -16.80 17.61
C ALA A 442 -18.72 -15.87 17.19
N ALA A 443 -17.51 -16.40 16.99
CA ALA A 443 -16.37 -15.62 16.51
C ALA A 443 -16.63 -15.00 15.12
N PHE A 444 -17.30 -15.74 14.23
CA PHE A 444 -17.66 -15.24 12.91
C PHE A 444 -18.72 -14.12 12.97
N ALA A 445 -19.68 -14.19 13.89
CA ALA A 445 -20.68 -13.14 14.08
C ALA A 445 -20.02 -11.81 14.51
N TRP A 446 -19.04 -11.85 15.42
CA TRP A 446 -18.23 -10.67 15.77
C TRP A 446 -17.41 -10.14 14.59
N PHE A 447 -16.88 -11.03 13.75
CA PHE A 447 -16.19 -10.60 12.53
C PHE A 447 -17.14 -9.97 11.50
N ALA A 448 -18.35 -10.51 11.34
CA ALA A 448 -19.38 -9.94 10.48
C ALA A 448 -19.81 -8.54 10.97
N ALA A 449 -19.91 -8.34 12.29
CA ALA A 449 -20.12 -7.01 12.87
C ALA A 449 -18.97 -6.04 12.52
N ALA A 450 -17.71 -6.52 12.51
CA ALA A 450 -16.58 -5.71 12.08
C ALA A 450 -16.67 -5.31 10.59
N LEU A 451 -17.12 -6.22 9.72
CA LEU A 451 -17.39 -5.89 8.31
C LEU A 451 -18.48 -4.83 8.18
N ALA A 452 -19.57 -4.96 8.93
CA ALA A 452 -20.65 -3.96 8.93
C ALA A 452 -20.18 -2.57 9.37
N VAL A 453 -19.27 -2.47 10.34
CA VAL A 453 -18.66 -1.20 10.75
C VAL A 453 -17.77 -0.61 9.64
N ILE A 454 -17.08 -1.44 8.86
CA ILE A 454 -16.29 -0.96 7.71
C ILE A 454 -17.22 -0.47 6.61
N ASP A 455 -18.27 -1.24 6.30
CA ASP A 455 -19.23 -0.92 5.26
C ASP A 455 -20.03 0.35 5.58
N SER A 456 -20.31 0.63 6.85
CA SER A 456 -20.97 1.88 7.24
C SER A 456 -20.14 3.12 6.88
N ALA A 457 -18.81 3.05 6.97
CA ALA A 457 -17.93 4.15 6.58
C ALA A 457 -17.97 4.42 5.06
N TRP A 458 -17.93 3.37 4.25
CA TRP A 458 -18.04 3.49 2.79
C TRP A 458 -19.44 3.89 2.35
N TRP A 459 -20.46 3.44 3.09
CA TRP A 459 -21.83 3.86 2.86
C TRP A 459 -22.00 5.37 3.07
N LEU A 460 -21.47 5.90 4.18
CA LEU A 460 -21.47 7.34 4.45
C LEU A 460 -20.78 8.13 3.35
N MET A 461 -19.61 7.69 2.89
CA MET A 461 -18.84 8.38 1.85
C MET A 461 -19.56 8.45 0.49
N PHE A 462 -20.24 7.38 0.07
CA PHE A 462 -20.76 7.29 -1.30
C PHE A 462 -22.26 7.58 -1.44
N TRP A 463 -23.05 7.33 -0.38
CA TRP A 463 -24.52 7.42 -0.43
C TRP A 463 -25.12 8.16 0.76
N GLY A 464 -24.39 8.31 1.86
CA GLY A 464 -24.93 8.85 3.11
C GLY A 464 -24.93 10.38 3.22
N PHE A 465 -24.19 11.08 2.36
CA PHE A 465 -24.07 12.55 2.35
C PHE A 465 -24.44 13.16 1.01
#